data_AF-A0A435GEN5-F1
#
_entry.id   AF-A0A435GEN5-F1
#
_cell.length_a   1.000
_cell.length_b   1.000
_cell.length_c   1.000
_cell.angle_alpha   90.00
_cell.angle_beta   90.00
_cell.angle_gamma   90.00
#
_symmetry.space_group_name_H-M   'P 1'
#
loop_
_entity.id
_entity.type
_entity.pdbx_description
1 polymer ?
#
loop_
_entity_poly.entity_id
_entity_poly.type
_entity_poly.pdbx_seq_one_letter_code
_entity_poly.pdbx_strand_id
1 'polypeptide(L)' 'MSEIAHLAATIFKRAGKANRFIVAIAGPPGAGKSTLSARLHELLPEGAAEVVPMDGFHYDDAVLERRGLRALKGAPEP' A
#
# COMPACT_ATOMS: atom_id res chain seq x y z
N MET A 1 10.83 -1.49 22.20
CA MET A 1 9.66 -1.13 21.36
C MET A 1 9.82 -1.87 20.04
N SER A 2 8.79 -2.57 19.53
CA SER A 2 8.92 -3.29 18.26
C SER A 2 9.13 -2.29 17.11
N GLU A 3 9.86 -2.69 16.07
CA GLU A 3 10.14 -1.85 14.89
C GLU A 3 8.84 -1.30 14.26
N ILE A 4 7.81 -2.15 14.21
CA ILE A 4 6.49 -1.75 13.69
C ILE A 4 5.78 -0.70 14.56
N ALA A 5 5.91 -0.77 15.89
CA ALA A 5 5.34 0.25 16.78
C ALA A 5 6.05 1.59 16.60
N HIS A 6 7.35 1.58 16.31
CA HIS A 6 8.09 2.80 15.97
C HIS A 6 7.61 3.41 14.64
N LEU A 7 7.34 2.58 13.63
CA LEU A 7 6.75 3.03 12.36
C LEU A 7 5.36 3.62 12.56
N ALA A 8 4.47 2.95 13.31
CA ALA A 8 3.12 3.46 13.59
C ALA A 8 3.17 4.83 14.31
N ALA A 9 4.02 4.96 15.33
CA ALA A 9 4.22 6.23 16.03
C ALA A 9 4.76 7.33 15.10
N THR A 10 5.66 6.98 14.18
CA THR A 10 6.21 7.91 13.18
C THR A 10 5.13 8.37 12.20
N ILE A 11 4.31 7.45 11.69
CA ILE A 11 3.19 7.75 10.80
C ILE A 11 2.22 8.70 11.51
N PHE A 12 1.80 8.36 12.72
CA PHE A 12 0.86 9.19 13.50
C PHE A 12 1.42 10.60 13.76
N LYS A 13 2.69 10.70 14.18
CA LYS A 13 3.34 12.00 14.42
C LYS A 13 3.44 12.85 13.15
N ARG A 14 3.76 12.23 12.00
CA ARG A 14 3.88 12.95 10.72
C ARG A 14 2.53 13.35 10.13
N ALA A 15 1.48 12.53 10.33
CA ALA A 15 0.13 12.89 9.93
C ALA A 15 -0.35 14.15 10.67
N GLY A 16 -0.05 14.26 11.97
CA GLY A 16 -0.28 15.47 12.76
C GLY A 16 -1.72 15.96 12.69
N LYS A 17 -1.95 17.14 12.09
CA LYS A 17 -3.28 17.73 11.87
C LYS A 17 -3.70 17.76 10.41
N ALA A 18 -3.03 16.99 9.54
CA ALA A 18 -3.37 16.96 8.13
C ALA A 18 -4.76 16.35 7.92
N ASN A 19 -5.58 16.97 7.07
CA ASN A 19 -6.88 16.41 6.68
C ASN A 19 -6.74 15.08 5.92
N ARG A 20 -5.60 14.87 5.25
CA ARG A 20 -5.26 13.62 4.56
C ARG A 20 -3.75 13.43 4.58
N PHE A 21 -3.31 12.24 4.97
CA PHE A 21 -1.91 11.82 4.97
C PHE A 21 -1.81 10.46 4.28
N ILE A 22 -0.91 10.33 3.30
CA ILE A 22 -0.76 9.12 2.50
C ILE A 22 0.60 8.49 2.77
N VAL A 23 0.61 7.19 3.05
CA VAL A 23 1.82 6.39 3.22
C VAL A 23 1.81 5.30 2.16
N ALA A 24 2.86 5.26 1.35
CA ALA A 24 3.07 4.21 0.37
C ALA A 24 3.98 3.12 0.93
N ILE A 25 3.58 1.86 0.77
CA ILE A 25 4.39 0.68 1.12
C ILE A 25 4.75 -0.03 -0.18
N ALA A 26 6.01 0.11 -0.60
CA ALA A 26 6.53 -0.46 -1.83
C ALA A 26 7.51 -1.61 -1.53
N GLY A 27 7.70 -2.50 -2.51
CA GLY A 27 8.55 -3.68 -2.39
C GLY A 27 8.14 -4.79 -3.36
N PRO A 28 9.01 -5.80 -3.58
CA PRO A 28 8.75 -6.85 -4.56
C PRO A 28 7.53 -7.72 -4.21
N PRO A 29 6.97 -8.48 -5.17
CA PRO A 29 5.98 -9.51 -4.89
C PRO A 29 6.47 -10.46 -3.79
N GLY A 30 5.60 -10.86 -2.87
CA GLY A 30 5.95 -11.76 -1.76
C GLY A 30 6.73 -11.11 -0.60
N ALA A 31 7.09 -9.82 -0.66
CA ALA A 31 7.86 -9.14 0.40
C ALA A 31 7.09 -8.87 1.72
N GLY A 32 5.83 -9.33 1.84
CA GLY A 32 5.03 -9.12 3.06
C GLY A 32 4.43 -7.73 3.23
N LYS A 33 4.32 -6.93 2.15
CA LYS A 33 3.72 -5.57 2.18
C LYS A 33 2.33 -5.53 2.80
N SER A 34 1.45 -6.45 2.39
CA SER A 34 0.08 -6.55 2.90
C SER A 34 0.05 -6.93 4.38
N THR A 35 1.00 -7.76 4.82
CA THR A 35 1.17 -8.10 6.24
C THR A 35 1.60 -6.87 7.04
N LEU A 36 2.59 -6.12 6.54
CA LEU A 36 3.04 -4.89 7.19
C LEU A 36 1.93 -3.84 7.27
N SER A 37 1.20 -3.60 6.18
CA SER A 37 0.11 -2.62 6.17
C SER A 37 -1.02 -2.98 7.13
N ALA A 38 -1.42 -4.25 7.19
CA ALA A 38 -2.44 -4.72 8.13
C ALA A 38 -2.02 -4.52 9.59
N ARG A 39 -0.77 -4.88 9.91
CA ARG A 39 -0.24 -4.75 11.27
C ARG A 39 0.00 -3.30 11.69
N LEU A 40 0.33 -2.41 10.75
CA LEU A 40 0.39 -0.97 11.01
C LEU A 40 -1.01 -0.39 11.27
N HIS A 41 -2.00 -0.82 10.48
CA HIS A 41 -3.40 -0.40 10.66
C HIS A 41 -3.94 -0.79 12.04
N GLU A 42 -3.66 -2.01 12.52
CA GLU A 42 -4.03 -2.46 13.88
C GLU A 42 -3.43 -1.61 15.02
N LEU A 43 -2.31 -0.94 14.78
CA LEU A 43 -1.61 -0.12 15.78
C LEU A 43 -1.99 1.36 15.73
N LEU A 44 -2.65 1.80 14.67
CA LEU A 44 -3.16 3.17 14.56
C LEU A 44 -4.51 3.27 15.28
N PRO A 45 -4.88 4.46 15.78
CA PRO A 45 -6.19 4.64 16.42
C PRO A 45 -7.33 4.25 15.49
N GLU A 46 -8.37 3.66 16.05
CA GLU A 46 -9.56 3.25 15.31
C GLU A 46 -10.15 4.42 14.51
N GLY A 47 -10.42 4.19 13.22
CA GLY A 47 -10.95 5.20 12.31
C GLY A 47 -9.94 6.25 11.83
N ALA A 48 -8.67 6.21 12.25
CA ALA A 48 -7.66 7.19 11.84
C ALA A 48 -6.99 6.89 10.49
N ALA A 49 -7.08 5.65 10.01
CA ALA A 49 -6.44 5.21 8.77
C ALA A 49 -7.25 4.10 8.08
N GLU A 50 -6.96 3.88 6.80
CA GLU A 50 -7.53 2.79 5.99
C GLU A 50 -6.45 2.26 5.04
N VAL A 51 -6.51 0.97 4.70
CA VAL A 51 -5.54 0.34 3.79
C VAL A 51 -6.13 0.24 2.40
N VAL A 52 -5.53 0.94 1.44
CA VAL A 52 -5.95 0.90 0.02
C VAL A 52 -4.96 0.05 -0.79
N PRO A 53 -5.36 -1.14 -1.30
CA PRO A 53 -4.49 -1.94 -2.14
C PRO A 53 -4.34 -1.33 -3.54
N MET A 54 -3.11 -1.28 -4.06
CA MET A 54 -2.85 -0.79 -5.42
C MET A 54 -3.27 -1.78 -6.51
N ASP A 55 -3.45 -3.05 -6.19
CA ASP A 55 -3.69 -4.09 -7.20
C ASP A 55 -5.02 -3.90 -7.95
N GLY A 56 -6.00 -3.24 -7.34
CA GLY A 56 -7.28 -2.89 -7.95
C GLY A 56 -7.19 -1.78 -9.02
N PHE A 57 -6.03 -1.15 -9.19
CA PHE A 57 -5.78 -0.13 -10.21
C PHE A 57 -5.05 -0.66 -11.43
N HIS A 58 -4.66 -1.94 -11.45
CA HIS A 58 -4.13 -2.56 -12.66
C HIS A 58 -5.23 -2.81 -13.68
N TYR A 59 -4.86 -2.73 -14.96
CA TYR A 59 -5.72 -3.20 -16.03
C TYR A 59 -6.05 -4.70 -15.84
N ASP A 60 -7.31 -5.02 -16.15
CA ASP A 60 -7.77 -6.40 -16.23
C ASP A 60 -6.97 -7.18 -17.27
N ASP A 61 -6.82 -8.50 -17.06
CA ASP A 61 -6.14 -9.40 -17.99
C ASP A 61 -6.71 -9.27 -19.40
N ALA A 62 -8.03 -9.16 -19.54
CA ALA A 62 -8.67 -9.01 -20.85
C ALA A 62 -8.28 -7.69 -21.56
N VAL A 63 -8.04 -6.61 -20.81
CA VAL A 63 -7.56 -5.34 -21.37
C VAL A 63 -6.10 -5.46 -21.79
N LEU A 64 -5.27 -6.07 -20.94
CA LEU A 64 -3.85 -6.26 -21.21
C LEU A 64 -3.61 -7.19 -22.41
N GLU A 65 -4.41 -8.24 -22.57
CA GLU A 65 -4.36 -9.14 -23.73
C GLU A 65 -4.67 -8.39 -25.03
N ARG A 66 -5.73 -7.57 -25.06
CA ARG A 66 -6.07 -6.75 -26.23
C ARG A 66 -4.97 -5.75 -26.60
N ARG A 67 -4.18 -5.29 -25.62
CA ARG A 67 -3.06 -4.37 -25.83
C ARG A 67 -1.74 -5.08 -26.15
N GLY A 68 -1.68 -6.40 -26.09
CA GLY A 68 -0.42 -7.15 -26.20
C GLY A 68 0.54 -6.95 -25.01
N LEU A 69 0.03 -6.44 -23.87
CA LEU A 69 0.82 -6.08 -22.69
C LEU A 69 0.69 -7.09 -21.54
N ARG A 70 0.08 -8.25 -21.77
CA ARG A 70 -0.18 -9.24 -20.71
C ARG A 70 1.07 -9.72 -19.97
N ALA A 71 2.21 -9.80 -20.69
CA ALA A 71 3.50 -10.17 -20.13
C ALA A 71 4.11 -9.08 -19.21
N LEU A 72 3.65 -7.84 -19.32
CA LEU A 72 4.10 -6.69 -18.53
C LEU A 72 3.15 -6.35 -17.39
N LYS A 73 2.24 -7.26 -17.00
CA LYS A 73 1.31 -7.03 -15.91
C LYS A 73 2.06 -6.68 -14.62
N GLY A 74 1.74 -5.52 -14.05
CA GLY A 74 2.38 -5.00 -12.83
C GLY A 74 3.65 -4.20 -13.08
N ALA A 75 4.13 -4.10 -14.32
CA ALA A 75 5.14 -3.13 -14.74
C ALA A 75 4.46 -1.84 -15.27
N PRO A 76 5.14 -0.69 -15.21
CA PRO A 76 4.70 0.50 -15.92
C PRO A 76 4.52 0.23 -17.41
N GLU A 77 3.53 0.88 -18.03
CA GLU A 77 3.39 0.85 -19.49
C GLU A 77 4.63 1.53 -20.13
N PRO A 78 5.19 0.94 -21.21
CA PRO A 78 6.34 1.49 -21.92
C PRO A 78 6.01 2.73 -22.76
#